data_AF-A0A178MCP5-F1
#
_entry.id   AF-A0A178MCP5-F1
#
_cell.length_a   1.000
_cell.length_b   1.000
_cell.length_c   1.000
_cell.angle_alpha   90.00
_cell.angle_beta   90.00
_cell.angle_gamma   90.00
#
_symmetry.space_group_name_H-M   'P 1'
#
loop_
_entity.id
_entity.type
_entity.pdbx_description
1 polymer ?
#
loop_
_entity_poly.entity_id
_entity_poly.type
_entity_poly.pdbx_seq_one_letter_code
_entity_poly.pdbx_strand_id
1 'polypeptide(L)'
;MVGVCMVTQIEWSDDLLINVDAIDADHKKLFNLMADIFASASHGADAINRAIGALASYTKEHFSREEESMAGAQYPALEAHKYEHEHLVFQLEGLINRLMVSGAEAIDSELAKFLMNWLGGHIMTFDVKYAAYLRETGQHG
;
A
#
# COMPACT_ATOMS: atom_id res chain seq x y z
N MET A 1 -34.28 5.80 -2.46
CA MET A 1 -33.93 6.92 -1.57
C MET A 1 -32.42 6.92 -1.39
N VAL A 2 -31.80 8.08 -1.62
CA VAL A 2 -30.45 8.52 -1.24
C VAL A 2 -29.22 7.72 -1.68
N GLY A 3 -28.66 8.16 -2.82
CA GLY A 3 -27.27 8.65 -2.95
C GLY A 3 -26.14 7.76 -2.43
N VAL A 4 -25.67 6.83 -3.26
CA VAL A 4 -24.31 6.27 -3.12
C VAL A 4 -23.36 7.23 -3.83
N CYS A 5 -22.93 8.27 -3.12
CA CYS A 5 -21.78 9.07 -3.51
C CYS A 5 -21.08 9.51 -2.22
N MET A 6 -20.25 8.60 -1.70
CA MET A 6 -19.24 8.95 -0.71
C MET A 6 -17.91 8.60 -1.38
N VAL A 7 -17.44 9.50 -2.25
CA VAL A 7 -16.07 9.40 -2.77
C VAL A 7 -15.14 9.74 -1.59
N THR A 8 -14.79 8.75 -0.80
CA THR A 8 -13.66 8.82 0.13
C THR A 8 -12.40 8.66 -0.72
N GLN A 9 -11.85 9.80 -1.10
CA GLN A 9 -10.83 9.91 -2.13
C GLN A 9 -9.48 9.46 -1.56
N ILE A 10 -9.09 8.21 -1.85
CA ILE A 10 -7.71 7.77 -1.70
C ILE A 10 -6.94 8.30 -2.90
N GLU A 11 -5.94 9.14 -2.64
CA GLU A 11 -5.10 9.73 -3.68
C GLU A 11 -3.65 9.77 -3.25
N TRP A 12 -2.78 9.57 -4.24
CA TRP A 12 -1.36 9.84 -4.09
C TRP A 12 -1.12 11.33 -3.84
N SER A 13 -0.23 11.64 -2.90
CA SER A 13 0.33 12.99 -2.71
C SER A 13 1.84 12.94 -2.93
N ASP A 14 2.38 13.96 -3.60
CA ASP A 14 3.83 14.12 -3.77
C ASP A 14 4.55 14.37 -2.43
N ASP A 15 3.82 14.65 -1.34
CA ASP A 15 4.38 14.68 0.02
C ASP A 15 4.96 13.32 0.46
N LEU A 16 4.59 12.23 -0.23
CA LEU A 16 5.07 10.87 0.02
C LEU A 16 6.26 10.48 -0.88
N LEU A 17 6.76 11.39 -1.72
CA LEU A 17 7.94 11.11 -2.54
C LEU A 17 9.18 10.89 -1.67
N ILE A 18 9.82 9.73 -1.84
CA ILE A 18 11.10 9.43 -1.19
C ILE A 18 12.30 9.62 -2.13
N ASN A 19 12.04 10.00 -3.39
CA ASN A 19 13.01 10.26 -4.45
C ASN A 19 13.83 9.03 -4.83
N VAL A 20 13.14 7.91 -5.03
CA VAL A 20 13.67 6.69 -5.63
C VAL A 20 12.65 6.25 -6.67
N ASP A 21 12.89 6.60 -7.94
CA ASP A 21 11.88 6.56 -9.02
C ASP A 21 11.12 5.23 -9.10
N ALA A 22 11.83 4.10 -8.98
CA ALA A 22 11.22 2.77 -9.03
C ALA A 22 10.28 2.51 -7.83
N ILE A 23 10.68 2.93 -6.63
CA ILE A 23 9.88 2.78 -5.41
C ILE A 23 8.69 3.75 -5.42
N ASP A 24 8.92 5.01 -5.79
CA ASP A 24 7.85 6.02 -5.90
C ASP A 24 6.80 5.60 -6.96
N ALA A 25 7.20 4.94 -8.05
CA ALA A 25 6.28 4.38 -9.03
C ALA A 25 5.43 3.23 -8.45
N ASP A 26 6.03 2.36 -7.64
CA ASP A 26 5.32 1.30 -6.94
C ASP A 26 4.31 1.85 -5.94
N HIS A 27 4.71 2.85 -5.14
CA HIS A 27 3.83 3.51 -4.19
C HIS A 27 2.63 4.16 -4.89
N LYS A 28 2.85 4.92 -5.96
CA LYS A 28 1.77 5.50 -6.77
C LYS A 28 0.79 4.43 -7.27
N LYS A 29 1.30 3.29 -7.71
CA LYS A 29 0.46 2.17 -8.15
C LYS A 29 -0.33 1.54 -7.01
N LEU A 30 0.26 1.37 -5.83
CA LEU A 30 -0.45 0.88 -4.65
C LEU A 30 -1.60 1.84 -4.27
N PHE A 31 -1.39 3.15 -4.32
CA PHE A 31 -2.44 4.14 -4.10
C PHE A 31 -3.58 4.02 -5.11
N ASN A 32 -3.28 3.80 -6.39
CA ASN A 32 -4.31 3.56 -7.41
C ASN A 32 -5.09 2.26 -7.13
N LEU A 33 -4.41 1.17 -6.75
CA LEU A 33 -5.08 -0.10 -6.40
C LEU A 33 -5.96 0.03 -5.16
N MET A 34 -5.54 0.83 -4.17
CA MET A 34 -6.38 1.17 -3.02
C MET A 34 -7.62 1.97 -3.45
N ALA A 35 -7.48 2.93 -4.36
CA ALA A 35 -8.61 3.68 -4.91
C ALA A 35 -9.58 2.80 -5.73
N ASP A 36 -9.07 1.81 -6.46
CA ASP A 36 -9.87 0.86 -7.25
C ASP A 36 -10.82 0.03 -6.37
N ILE A 37 -10.46 -0.25 -5.10
CA ILE A 37 -11.38 -0.89 -4.14
C ILE A 37 -12.64 -0.03 -3.97
N PHE A 38 -12.51 1.29 -3.83
CA PHE A 38 -13.63 2.19 -3.67
C PHE A 38 -14.45 2.33 -4.95
N ALA A 39 -13.80 2.42 -6.10
CA ALA A 39 -14.48 2.46 -7.39
C ALA A 39 -15.31 1.17 -7.64
N SER A 40 -14.80 0.02 -7.17
CA SER A 40 -15.46 -1.28 -7.31
C SER A 40 -16.73 -1.44 -6.48
N ALA A 41 -16.97 -0.59 -5.47
CA ALA A 41 -18.11 -0.69 -4.56
C ALA A 41 -19.46 -0.65 -5.30
N SER A 42 -19.54 0.12 -6.39
CA SER A 42 -20.74 0.24 -7.22
C SER A 42 -20.95 -0.94 -8.18
N HIS A 43 -19.98 -1.84 -8.29
CA HIS A 43 -19.93 -2.94 -9.25
C HIS A 43 -20.13 -4.34 -8.61
N GLY A 44 -20.37 -4.38 -7.29
CA GLY A 44 -20.71 -5.60 -6.56
C GLY A 44 -19.51 -6.39 -6.03
N ALA A 45 -19.81 -7.46 -5.26
CA ALA A 45 -18.82 -8.20 -4.47
C ALA A 45 -17.66 -8.79 -5.30
N ASP A 46 -17.94 -9.31 -6.50
CA ASP A 46 -16.89 -9.88 -7.35
C ASP A 46 -15.88 -8.83 -7.83
N ALA A 47 -16.33 -7.60 -8.09
CA ALA A 47 -15.43 -6.51 -8.47
C ALA A 47 -14.56 -6.08 -7.29
N ILE A 48 -15.15 -6.00 -6.10
CA ILE A 48 -14.46 -5.71 -4.84
C ILE A 48 -13.38 -6.77 -4.57
N ASN A 49 -13.74 -8.05 -4.65
CA ASN A 49 -12.80 -9.15 -4.41
C ASN A 49 -11.62 -9.13 -5.39
N ARG A 50 -11.85 -8.80 -6.67
CA ARG A 50 -10.77 -8.64 -7.66
C ARG A 50 -9.85 -7.46 -7.33
N ALA A 51 -10.40 -6.31 -6.97
CA ALA A 51 -9.62 -5.13 -6.61
C ALA A 51 -8.74 -5.40 -5.37
N ILE A 52 -9.32 -6.03 -4.35
CA ILE A 52 -8.61 -6.45 -3.14
C ILE A 52 -7.49 -7.45 -3.47
N GLY A 53 -7.76 -8.45 -4.29
CA GLY A 53 -6.76 -9.43 -4.71
C GLY A 53 -5.59 -8.79 -5.47
N ALA A 54 -5.88 -7.80 -6.32
CA ALA A 54 -4.87 -7.04 -7.04
C ALA A 54 -3.98 -6.22 -6.08
N LEU A 55 -4.57 -5.53 -5.10
CA LEU A 55 -3.82 -4.83 -4.05
C LEU A 55 -2.90 -5.80 -3.30
N ALA A 56 -3.44 -6.91 -2.82
CA ALA A 56 -2.69 -7.89 -2.03
C ALA A 56 -1.52 -8.53 -2.78
N SER A 57 -1.73 -8.90 -4.06
CA SER A 57 -0.65 -9.42 -4.89
C SER A 57 0.44 -8.37 -5.09
N TYR A 58 0.05 -7.15 -5.45
CA TYR A 58 1.01 -6.09 -5.75
C TYR A 58 1.80 -5.63 -4.52
N THR A 59 1.17 -5.57 -3.35
CA THR A 59 1.85 -5.29 -2.07
C THR A 59 2.94 -6.33 -1.80
N LYS A 60 2.62 -7.63 -1.90
CA LYS A 60 3.60 -8.70 -1.66
C LYS A 60 4.76 -8.65 -2.66
N GLU A 61 4.46 -8.40 -3.93
CA GLU A 61 5.48 -8.25 -4.98
C GLU A 61 6.36 -7.02 -4.77
N HIS A 62 5.78 -5.89 -4.37
CA HIS A 62 6.51 -4.66 -4.06
C HIS A 62 7.46 -4.86 -2.87
N PHE A 63 6.97 -5.37 -1.74
CA PHE A 63 7.80 -5.66 -0.57
C PHE A 63 8.93 -6.64 -0.89
N SER A 64 8.66 -7.69 -1.68
CA SER A 64 9.71 -8.62 -2.14
C SER A 64 10.80 -7.91 -2.94
N ARG A 65 10.44 -6.99 -3.85
CA ARG A 65 11.42 -6.22 -4.63
C ARG A 65 12.27 -5.31 -3.75
N GLU A 66 11.65 -4.63 -2.78
CA GLU A 66 12.39 -3.79 -1.86
C GLU A 66 13.34 -4.60 -0.98
N GLU A 67 12.90 -5.76 -0.49
CA GLU A 67 13.74 -6.65 0.32
C GLU A 67 14.94 -7.20 -0.45
N GLU A 68 14.75 -7.57 -1.71
CA GLU A 68 15.83 -7.96 -2.62
C GLU A 68 16.80 -6.79 -2.84
N SER A 69 16.28 -5.59 -3.09
CA SER A 69 17.06 -4.38 -3.28
C SER A 69 17.84 -3.99 -2.01
N MET A 70 17.21 -4.05 -0.84
CA MET A 70 17.82 -3.80 0.46
C MET A 70 18.92 -4.81 0.76
N ALA A 71 18.71 -6.10 0.44
CA ALA A 71 19.72 -7.14 0.61
C ALA A 71 20.94 -6.90 -0.30
N GLY A 72 20.71 -6.55 -1.57
CA GLY A 72 21.78 -6.19 -2.52
C GLY A 72 22.55 -4.93 -2.10
N ALA A 73 21.85 -3.95 -1.51
CA ALA A 73 22.43 -2.73 -0.98
C ALA A 73 23.15 -2.93 0.37
N GLN A 74 22.99 -4.09 1.02
CA GLN A 74 23.47 -4.36 2.38
C GLN A 74 22.88 -3.39 3.43
N TYR A 75 21.60 -3.05 3.28
CA TYR A 75 20.90 -2.14 4.18
C TYR A 75 20.89 -2.69 5.63
N PRO A 76 21.47 -1.97 6.62
CA PRO A 76 21.66 -2.50 7.97
C PRO A 76 20.37 -2.85 8.72
N ALA A 77 19.24 -2.24 8.34
CA ALA A 77 17.95 -2.43 9.01
C ALA A 77 16.98 -3.34 8.24
N LEU A 78 17.47 -4.14 7.26
CA LEU A 78 16.67 -5.05 6.44
C LEU A 78 15.72 -5.92 7.27
N GLU A 79 16.23 -6.60 8.30
CA GLU A 79 15.41 -7.53 9.11
C GLU A 79 14.27 -6.82 9.86
N ALA A 80 14.51 -5.58 10.31
CA ALA A 80 13.48 -4.77 10.95
C ALA A 80 12.42 -4.28 9.95
N HIS A 81 12.83 -3.95 8.72
CA HIS A 81 11.93 -3.53 7.64
C HIS A 81 11.08 -4.70 7.15
N LYS A 82 11.65 -5.89 6.98
CA LYS A 82 10.94 -7.15 6.69
C LYS A 82 9.87 -7.46 7.71
N TYR A 83 10.19 -7.33 9.00
CA TYR A 83 9.22 -7.54 10.05
C TYR A 83 8.02 -6.58 9.94
N GLU A 84 8.27 -5.32 9.56
CA GLU A 84 7.19 -4.38 9.29
C GLU A 84 6.35 -4.81 8.07
N HIS A 85 6.97 -5.24 6.97
CA HIS A 85 6.25 -5.78 5.82
C HIS A 85 5.35 -6.96 6.20
N GLU A 86 5.86 -7.91 6.96
CA GLU A 86 5.07 -9.05 7.47
C GLU A 86 3.87 -8.57 8.29
N HIS A 87 4.06 -7.55 9.14
CA HIS A 87 2.99 -6.96 9.91
C HIS A 87 1.93 -6.28 9.03
N LEU A 88 2.34 -5.51 8.02
CA LEU A 88 1.46 -4.84 7.08
C LEU A 88 0.66 -5.85 6.24
N VAL A 89 1.29 -6.94 5.80
CA VAL A 89 0.62 -8.05 5.10
C VAL A 89 -0.41 -8.70 6.00
N PHE A 90 -0.10 -8.97 7.27
CA PHE A 90 -1.06 -9.54 8.21
C PHE A 90 -2.28 -8.62 8.42
N GLN A 91 -2.06 -7.31 8.57
CA GLN A 91 -3.14 -6.33 8.67
C GLN A 91 -3.99 -6.29 7.41
N LEU A 92 -3.37 -6.34 6.23
CA LEU A 92 -4.06 -6.41 4.96
C LEU A 92 -4.92 -7.67 4.87
N GLU A 93 -4.41 -8.85 5.20
CA GLU A 93 -5.19 -10.09 5.22
C GLU A 93 -6.41 -10.02 6.16
N GLY A 94 -6.25 -9.40 7.33
CA GLY A 94 -7.38 -9.11 8.23
C GLY A 94 -8.45 -8.22 7.58
N LEU A 95 -8.03 -7.20 6.84
CA LEU A 95 -8.92 -6.33 6.09
C LEU A 95 -9.66 -7.09 4.96
N ILE A 96 -8.96 -7.95 4.21
CA ILE A 96 -9.56 -8.79 3.16
C ILE A 96 -10.69 -9.63 3.74
N ASN A 97 -10.44 -10.30 4.87
CA ASN A 97 -11.44 -11.11 5.53
C ASN A 97 -12.67 -10.29 5.95
N ARG A 98 -12.48 -9.06 6.47
CA ARG A 98 -13.60 -8.15 6.79
C ARG A 98 -14.42 -7.80 5.55
N LEU A 99 -13.76 -7.47 4.44
CA LEU A 99 -14.41 -7.07 3.19
C LEU A 99 -15.14 -8.24 2.52
N MET A 100 -14.62 -9.47 2.61
CA MET A 100 -15.30 -10.67 2.12
C MET A 100 -16.60 -10.96 2.86
N VAL A 101 -16.69 -10.62 4.15
CA VAL A 101 -17.90 -10.83 4.98
C VAL A 101 -18.91 -9.70 4.79
N SER A 102 -18.44 -8.45 4.76
CA SER A 102 -19.30 -7.25 4.82
C SER A 102 -19.60 -6.66 3.44
N GLY A 103 -18.86 -7.05 2.40
CA GLY A 103 -19.02 -6.55 1.04
C GLY A 103 -18.86 -5.02 0.95
N ALA A 104 -19.69 -4.40 0.10
CA ALA A 104 -19.65 -2.96 -0.17
C ALA A 104 -19.93 -2.09 1.07
N GLU A 105 -20.62 -2.61 2.09
CA GLU A 105 -20.93 -1.86 3.32
C GLU A 105 -19.69 -1.54 4.16
N ALA A 106 -18.61 -2.31 4.00
CA ALA A 106 -17.35 -2.07 4.68
C ALA A 106 -16.42 -1.09 3.94
N ILE A 107 -16.82 -0.62 2.75
CA ILE A 107 -16.10 0.39 1.97
C ILE A 107 -16.57 1.77 2.41
N ASP A 108 -15.94 2.26 3.47
CA ASP A 108 -16.31 3.49 4.18
C ASP A 108 -15.09 4.41 4.39
N SER A 109 -15.29 5.55 5.04
CA SER A 109 -14.21 6.49 5.35
C SER A 109 -13.18 5.95 6.32
N GLU A 110 -13.55 4.99 7.19
CA GLU A 110 -12.61 4.37 8.13
C GLU A 110 -11.68 3.42 7.40
N LEU A 111 -12.17 2.69 6.40
CA LEU A 111 -11.33 1.93 5.49
C LEU A 111 -10.34 2.83 4.75
N ALA A 112 -10.83 3.95 4.21
CA ALA A 112 -9.97 4.89 3.48
C ALA A 112 -8.85 5.42 4.39
N LYS A 113 -9.22 5.86 5.59
CA LYS A 113 -8.28 6.34 6.61
C LYS A 113 -7.28 5.27 7.02
N PHE A 114 -7.73 4.02 7.20
CA PHE A 114 -6.86 2.90 7.52
C PHE A 114 -5.82 2.70 6.42
N LEU A 115 -6.23 2.57 5.16
CA LEU A 115 -5.34 2.34 4.02
C LEU A 115 -4.33 3.48 3.81
N MET A 116 -4.78 4.73 3.94
CA MET A 116 -3.91 5.91 3.86
C MET A 116 -2.85 5.92 4.96
N ASN A 117 -3.25 5.64 6.21
CA ASN A 117 -2.32 5.57 7.34
C ASN A 117 -1.38 4.36 7.24
N TRP A 118 -1.88 3.24 6.75
CA TRP A 118 -1.17 1.98 6.60
C TRP A 118 0.01 2.15 5.65
N LEU A 119 -0.23 2.54 4.39
CA LEU A 119 0.85 2.69 3.42
C LEU A 119 1.64 3.99 3.65
N GLY A 120 0.95 5.12 3.84
CA GLY A 120 1.63 6.40 4.04
C GLY A 120 2.50 6.41 5.32
N GLY A 121 2.05 5.75 6.38
CA GLY A 121 2.82 5.60 7.61
C GLY A 121 4.07 4.76 7.40
N HIS A 122 3.97 3.67 6.63
CA HIS A 122 5.12 2.85 6.26
C HIS A 122 6.16 3.65 5.46
N ILE A 123 5.73 4.30 4.37
CA ILE A 123 6.59 5.12 3.50
C ILE A 123 7.38 6.15 4.30
N MET A 124 6.67 6.90 5.16
CA MET A 124 7.27 8.00 5.91
C MET A 124 8.08 7.56 7.13
N THR A 125 8.02 6.27 7.52
CA THR A 125 8.73 5.76 8.70
C THR A 125 9.88 4.82 8.34
N PHE A 126 9.72 3.99 7.31
CA PHE A 126 10.65 2.94 6.91
C PHE A 126 11.30 3.27 5.57
N ASP A 127 10.52 3.45 4.51
CA ASP A 127 11.05 3.59 3.14
C ASP A 127 11.89 4.85 2.98
N VAL A 128 11.51 5.96 3.65
CA VAL A 128 12.31 7.19 3.65
C VAL A 128 13.73 6.98 4.21
N LYS A 129 13.90 6.07 5.18
CA LYS A 129 15.21 5.73 5.76
C LYS A 129 16.02 4.87 4.80
N TYR A 130 15.37 3.92 4.15
CA TYR A 130 16.01 3.11 3.12
C TYR A 130 16.45 3.97 1.92
N ALA A 131 15.59 4.87 1.44
CA ALA A 131 15.93 5.82 0.38
C ALA A 131 17.09 6.75 0.78
N ALA A 132 17.14 7.20 2.03
CA ALA A 132 18.28 7.97 2.54
C ALA A 132 19.58 7.17 2.47
N TYR A 133 19.55 5.90 2.89
CA TYR A 133 20.69 5.00 2.79
C TYR A 133 21.18 4.82 1.34
N LEU A 134 20.28 4.56 0.39
CA LEU A 134 20.65 4.43 -1.04
C LEU A 134 21.33 5.68 -1.61
N ARG A 135 20.87 6.87 -1.19
CA ARG A 135 21.51 8.14 -1.58
C ARG A 135 22.90 8.27 -0.99
N GLU A 136 23.06 7.97 0.28
CA GLU A 136 24.35 8.05 0.98
C GLU A 136 25.39 7.07 0.44
N THR A 137 24.97 5.88 0.00
CA THR A 137 25.87 4.86 -0.56
C THR A 137 26.06 4.96 -2.07
N GLY A 138 25.38 5.88 -2.75
CA GLY A 138 25.44 6.02 -4.21
C GLY A 138 24.75 4.89 -4.98
N GLN A 139 23.85 4.14 -4.33
CA GLN A 139 23.10 3.01 -4.88
C GLN A 139 21.67 3.41 -5.31
N HIS A 140 21.43 4.70 -5.57
CA HIS A 140 20.12 5.27 -5.92
C HIS A 140 19.89 5.40 -7.45
N GLY A 141 20.70 4.71 -8.25
CA GLY A 141 20.71 4.79 -9.71
C GLY A 141 19.76 3.79 -10.39
#